data_AF-A0A4Q3RKW3-F1
#
_entry.id   AF-A0A4Q3RKW3-F1
#
_cell.length_a   1.000
_cell.length_b   1.000
_cell.length_c   1.000
_cell.angle_alpha   90.00
_cell.angle_beta   90.00
_cell.angle_gamma   90.00
#
_symmetry.space_group_name_H-M   'P 1'
#
loop_
_entity.id
_entity.type
_entity.pdbx_description
1 polymer ?
#
loop_
_entity_poly.entity_id
_entity_poly.type
_entity_poly.pdbx_seq_one_letter_code
_entity_poly.pdbx_strand_id
1 'polypeptide(L)'
;MKKYLPLLFCSLSFLCHAQKVDWAKLETLKSDRILLSGERQPTKILLLGTFHFAYPQADAHKTNEKNFVDVLSSQRQREIQELADVIKRFQPTRIYVESFKQGYHDSLYAAYVKNDYKLGSNEVYQIGYRIARQMNLPKIYTVDAMPFTQDNYQRYPWIDSMWRNQTSVDAGPSHRR
;
A
#
# COMPACT_ATOMS: atom_id res chain seq x y z
N MET A 1 56.48 7.10 -36.40
CA MET A 1 56.31 6.97 -34.94
C MET A 1 55.04 7.70 -34.53
N LYS A 2 53.92 6.98 -34.33
CA LYS A 2 52.63 7.58 -33.95
C LYS A 2 52.62 7.78 -32.43
N LYS A 3 52.51 9.03 -31.99
CA LYS A 3 52.44 9.40 -30.56
C LYS A 3 50.98 9.26 -30.11
N TYR A 4 50.70 8.36 -29.17
CA TYR A 4 49.40 8.23 -28.53
C TYR A 4 49.31 9.22 -27.36
N LEU A 5 48.28 10.05 -27.35
CA LEU A 5 47.94 10.94 -26.25
C LEU A 5 47.10 10.15 -25.23
N PRO A 6 47.46 10.10 -23.94
CA PRO A 6 46.67 9.33 -22.98
C PRO A 6 45.37 10.09 -22.68
N LEU A 7 44.23 9.44 -22.89
CA LEU A 7 42.94 9.95 -22.45
C LEU A 7 42.90 9.86 -20.91
N LEU A 8 42.89 11.02 -20.25
CA LEU A 8 42.65 11.11 -18.81
C LEU A 8 41.21 10.66 -18.52
N PHE A 9 41.06 9.49 -17.91
CA PHE A 9 39.78 9.02 -17.40
C PHE A 9 39.42 9.84 -16.16
N CYS A 10 38.66 10.92 -16.33
CA CYS A 10 38.04 11.63 -15.20
C CYS A 10 36.98 10.71 -14.61
N SER A 11 37.30 10.04 -13.51
CA SER A 11 36.30 9.41 -12.65
C SER A 11 35.45 10.52 -12.03
N LEU A 12 34.34 10.85 -12.66
CA LEU A 12 33.27 11.63 -12.03
C LEU A 12 32.70 10.74 -10.92
N SER A 13 33.24 10.88 -9.71
CA SER A 13 32.61 10.40 -8.49
C SER A 13 31.29 11.15 -8.36
N PHE A 14 30.19 10.54 -8.82
CA PHE A 14 28.85 10.97 -8.43
C PHE A 14 28.75 10.75 -6.92
N LEU A 15 29.16 11.76 -6.15
CA LEU A 15 28.83 11.87 -4.74
C LEU A 15 27.31 11.90 -4.68
N CYS A 16 26.72 10.75 -4.37
CA CYS A 16 25.32 10.60 -4.03
C CYS A 16 25.09 11.50 -2.81
N HIS A 17 24.61 12.72 -3.02
CA HIS A 17 24.29 13.65 -1.94
C HIS A 17 22.99 13.16 -1.31
N ALA A 18 23.12 12.19 -0.40
CA ALA A 18 22.02 11.79 0.46
C ALA A 18 21.61 13.00 1.31
N GLN A 19 20.31 13.28 1.35
CA GLN A 19 19.78 14.35 2.20
C GLN A 19 20.03 13.98 3.67
N LYS A 20 20.69 14.86 4.43
CA LYS A 20 20.81 14.71 5.89
C LYS A 20 19.44 14.98 6.53
N VAL A 21 18.88 13.95 7.16
CA VAL A 21 17.63 14.04 7.92
C VAL A 21 17.94 14.47 9.36
N ASP A 22 17.24 15.48 9.87
CA ASP A 22 17.31 15.90 11.27
C ASP A 22 16.39 15.03 12.13
N TRP A 23 16.94 13.91 12.62
CA TRP A 23 16.20 12.94 13.43
C TRP A 23 15.76 13.51 14.78
N ALA A 24 16.56 14.39 15.40
CA ALA A 24 16.21 15.02 16.67
C ALA A 24 14.98 15.92 16.52
N LYS A 25 14.90 16.69 15.42
CA LYS A 25 13.71 17.47 15.10
C LYS A 25 12.49 16.58 14.84
N LEU A 26 12.65 15.48 14.09
CA LEU A 26 11.56 14.53 13.81
C LEU A 26 10.94 13.95 15.09
N GLU A 27 11.77 13.53 16.04
CA GLU A 27 11.31 12.98 17.33
C GLU A 27 10.51 14.00 18.16
N THR A 28 10.81 15.29 18.03
CA THR A 28 10.08 16.36 18.75
C THR A 28 8.69 16.65 18.17
N LEU A 29 8.41 16.31 16.91
CA LEU A 29 7.16 16.67 16.23
C LEU A 29 5.93 15.93 16.80
N LYS A 30 6.12 14.89 17.63
CA LYS A 30 5.05 14.09 18.27
C LYS A 30 3.86 13.88 17.32
N SER A 31 4.11 13.25 16.16
CA SER A 31 3.10 12.98 15.12
C SER A 31 1.81 12.39 15.68
N ASP A 32 1.93 11.60 16.74
CA ASP A 32 0.82 10.96 17.43
C ASP A 32 -0.15 11.99 18.04
N ARG A 33 0.29 13.20 18.41
CA ARG A 33 -0.63 14.27 18.84
C ARG A 33 -1.58 14.70 17.73
N ILE A 34 -1.14 14.70 16.47
CA ILE A 34 -2.01 14.99 15.33
C ILE A 34 -3.05 13.87 15.22
N LEU A 35 -2.59 12.61 15.29
CA LEU A 35 -3.44 11.44 15.16
C LEU A 35 -4.35 11.20 16.38
N LEU A 36 -4.00 11.66 17.57
CA LEU A 36 -4.70 11.40 18.84
C LEU A 36 -5.37 12.65 19.42
N SER A 37 -5.42 13.76 18.68
CA SER A 37 -6.11 14.98 19.12
C SER A 37 -7.64 14.81 19.11
N GLY A 38 -8.29 15.23 20.21
CA GLY A 38 -9.73 15.23 20.41
C GLY A 38 -10.28 13.97 21.11
N GLU A 39 -11.47 14.07 21.70
CA GLU A 39 -12.20 12.90 22.20
C GLU A 39 -12.71 12.07 21.01
N ARG A 40 -12.26 10.82 20.92
CA ARG A 40 -12.75 9.86 19.92
C ARG A 40 -13.25 8.63 20.63
N GLN A 41 -14.42 8.15 20.23
CA GLN A 41 -14.85 6.79 20.56
C GLN A 41 -14.08 5.84 19.64
N PRO A 42 -13.11 5.06 20.13
CA PRO A 42 -12.28 4.22 19.27
C PRO A 42 -13.13 3.12 18.65
N THR A 43 -13.10 3.03 17.31
CA THR A 43 -13.73 1.91 16.60
C THR A 43 -12.75 0.74 16.52
N LYS A 44 -13.26 -0.49 16.55
CA LYS A 44 -12.42 -1.68 16.34
C LYS A 44 -12.10 -1.80 14.86
N ILE A 45 -10.81 -1.91 14.54
CA ILE A 45 -10.33 -2.06 13.17
C ILE A 45 -9.48 -3.33 13.08
N LEU A 46 -9.72 -4.13 12.04
CA LEU A 46 -8.83 -5.19 11.60
C LEU A 46 -8.15 -4.73 10.32
N LEU A 47 -6.84 -4.50 10.38
CA LEU A 47 -6.02 -4.19 9.21
C LEU A 47 -5.46 -5.49 8.64
N LEU A 48 -5.71 -5.75 7.35
CA LEU A 48 -5.19 -6.89 6.62
C LEU A 48 -4.36 -6.38 5.44
N GLY A 49 -3.04 -6.61 5.49
CA GLY A 49 -2.15 -6.39 4.36
C GLY A 49 -2.01 -7.66 3.54
N THR A 50 -2.01 -7.53 2.22
CA THR A 50 -1.72 -8.62 1.27
C THR A 50 -0.74 -8.15 0.20
N PHE A 51 -0.19 -9.09 -0.56
CA PHE A 51 0.37 -8.75 -1.87
C PHE A 51 -0.77 -8.59 -2.90
N HIS A 52 -0.49 -7.98 -4.05
CA HIS A 52 -1.47 -7.88 -5.14
C HIS A 52 -1.68 -9.24 -5.82
N PHE A 53 -2.87 -9.80 -5.71
CA PHE A 53 -3.19 -11.13 -6.25
C PHE A 53 -3.25 -11.16 -7.77
N ALA A 54 -3.55 -10.00 -8.38
CA ALA A 54 -3.57 -9.84 -9.83
C ALA A 54 -2.21 -9.46 -10.43
N TYR A 55 -1.16 -9.29 -9.62
CA TYR A 55 0.19 -8.92 -10.04
C TYR A 55 0.21 -7.77 -11.09
N PRO A 56 -0.28 -6.55 -10.77
CA PRO A 56 -0.26 -5.42 -11.70
C PRO A 56 1.15 -4.97 -12.07
N GLN A 57 2.17 -5.40 -11.31
CA GLN A 57 3.58 -5.04 -11.51
C GLN A 57 3.84 -3.52 -11.43
N ALA A 58 2.98 -2.81 -10.68
CA ALA A 58 3.08 -1.37 -10.45
C ALA A 58 4.07 -1.01 -9.33
N ASP A 59 4.34 -1.95 -8.42
CA ASP A 59 5.26 -1.74 -7.31
C ASP A 59 6.72 -1.68 -7.78
N ALA A 60 7.55 -0.99 -6.97
CA ALA A 60 8.99 -0.93 -7.20
C ALA A 60 9.63 -2.34 -7.16
N HIS A 61 9.15 -3.19 -6.25
CA HIS A 61 9.53 -4.60 -6.20
C HIS A 61 8.59 -5.43 -7.08
N LYS A 62 9.12 -5.98 -8.16
CA LYS A 62 8.37 -6.81 -9.11
C LYS A 62 8.55 -8.29 -8.82
N THR A 63 7.45 -9.02 -8.79
CA THR A 63 7.51 -10.48 -8.62
C THR A 63 7.79 -11.12 -9.97
N ASN A 64 8.72 -12.09 -10.02
CA ASN A 64 8.97 -12.87 -11.23
C ASN A 64 7.77 -13.76 -11.56
N GLU A 65 7.37 -13.84 -12.84
CA GLU A 65 6.22 -14.62 -13.30
C GLU A 65 6.22 -16.09 -12.85
N LYS A 66 7.40 -16.71 -12.76
CA LYS A 66 7.53 -18.11 -12.28
C LYS A 66 7.10 -18.29 -10.82
N ASN A 67 7.02 -17.20 -10.07
CA ASN A 67 6.60 -17.16 -8.67
C ASN A 67 5.16 -16.66 -8.52
N PHE A 68 4.41 -16.48 -9.62
CA PHE A 68 3.01 -16.09 -9.53
C PHE A 68 2.19 -17.22 -8.93
N VAL A 69 1.36 -16.86 -7.97
CA VAL A 69 0.37 -17.75 -7.38
C VAL A 69 -0.88 -17.69 -8.24
N ASP A 70 -1.35 -18.84 -8.75
CA ASP A 70 -2.69 -18.92 -9.33
C ASP A 70 -3.73 -18.91 -8.20
N VAL A 71 -4.21 -17.69 -7.91
CA VAL A 71 -5.22 -17.42 -6.88
C VAL A 71 -6.57 -18.06 -7.23
N LEU A 72 -6.84 -18.34 -8.51
CA LEU A 72 -8.10 -18.97 -8.95
C LEU A 72 -8.06 -20.50 -8.89
N SER A 73 -6.89 -21.09 -8.66
CA SER A 73 -6.77 -22.54 -8.47
C SER A 73 -7.64 -23.06 -7.33
N SER A 74 -8.14 -24.29 -7.46
CA SER A 74 -9.05 -24.89 -6.47
C SER A 74 -8.48 -24.93 -5.06
N GLN A 75 -7.16 -25.10 -4.91
CA GLN A 75 -6.50 -25.06 -3.62
C GLN A 75 -6.56 -23.64 -3.01
N ARG A 76 -6.13 -22.62 -3.76
CA ARG A 76 -6.12 -21.24 -3.26
C ARG A 76 -7.53 -20.73 -2.97
N GLN A 77 -8.52 -21.14 -3.76
CA GLN A 77 -9.93 -20.80 -3.50
C GLN A 77 -10.45 -21.35 -2.16
N ARG A 78 -9.97 -22.52 -1.72
CA ARG A 78 -10.26 -23.07 -0.37
C ARG A 78 -9.55 -22.28 0.72
N GLU A 79 -8.26 -22.01 0.55
CA GLU A 79 -7.48 -21.22 1.52
C GLU A 79 -8.05 -19.79 1.70
N ILE A 80 -8.48 -19.15 0.62
CA ILE A 80 -9.14 -17.83 0.67
C ILE A 80 -10.49 -17.92 1.39
N GLN A 81 -11.23 -19.02 1.20
CA GLN A 81 -12.47 -19.25 1.94
C GLN A 81 -12.20 -19.41 3.44
N GLU A 82 -11.19 -20.20 3.82
CA GLU A 82 -10.77 -20.36 5.21
C GLU A 82 -10.34 -19.02 5.83
N LEU A 83 -9.58 -18.21 5.10
CA LEU A 83 -9.22 -16.85 5.52
C LEU A 83 -10.47 -15.99 5.75
N ALA A 84 -11.43 -16.00 4.82
CA ALA A 84 -12.67 -15.25 4.96
C ALA A 84 -13.45 -15.69 6.21
N ASP A 85 -13.53 -16.99 6.48
CA ASP A 85 -14.20 -17.52 7.67
C ASP A 85 -13.48 -17.14 8.97
N VAL A 86 -12.14 -17.10 8.96
CA VAL A 86 -11.35 -16.57 10.08
C VAL A 86 -11.68 -15.10 10.35
N ILE A 87 -11.75 -14.28 9.29
CA ILE A 87 -12.04 -12.84 9.41
C ILE A 87 -13.47 -12.60 9.88
N LYS A 88 -14.45 -13.43 9.48
CA LYS A 88 -15.84 -13.30 9.93
C LYS A 88 -16.00 -13.37 11.45
N ARG A 89 -15.08 -14.02 12.17
CA ARG A 89 -15.07 -14.03 13.64
C ARG A 89 -14.88 -12.63 14.24
N PHE A 90 -14.27 -11.70 13.51
CA PHE A 90 -14.18 -10.29 13.88
C PHE A 90 -15.53 -9.55 13.78
N GLN A 91 -16.51 -10.13 13.07
CA GLN A 91 -17.83 -9.53 12.82
C GLN A 91 -17.74 -8.15 12.17
N PRO A 92 -17.08 -8.02 11.00
CA PRO A 92 -16.97 -6.73 10.33
C PRO A 92 -18.35 -6.20 9.95
N THR A 93 -18.63 -4.95 10.32
CA THR A 93 -19.85 -4.23 9.93
C THR A 93 -19.66 -3.41 8.65
N ARG A 94 -18.40 -3.19 8.25
CA ARG A 94 -18.00 -2.49 7.02
C ARG A 94 -16.70 -3.10 6.49
N ILE A 95 -16.55 -3.10 5.16
CA ILE A 95 -15.32 -3.52 4.47
C ILE A 95 -14.79 -2.34 3.66
N TYR A 96 -13.51 -2.04 3.87
CA TYR A 96 -12.78 -0.96 3.20
C TYR A 96 -11.70 -1.57 2.31
N VAL A 97 -11.56 -1.09 1.08
CA VAL A 97 -10.65 -1.64 0.07
C VAL A 97 -9.86 -0.53 -0.62
N GLU A 98 -8.61 -0.83 -0.97
CA GLU A 98 -7.68 0.08 -1.64
C GLU A 98 -8.16 0.40 -3.08
N SER A 99 -8.78 1.56 -3.25
CA SER A 99 -9.28 2.06 -4.53
C SER A 99 -9.79 3.50 -4.42
N PHE A 100 -9.67 4.27 -5.51
CA PHE A 100 -10.34 5.58 -5.66
C PHE A 100 -11.72 5.49 -6.36
N LYS A 101 -12.15 4.30 -6.81
CA LYS A 101 -13.27 4.15 -7.75
C LYS A 101 -14.56 3.63 -7.10
N GLN A 102 -15.17 4.40 -6.19
CA GLN A 102 -16.37 3.98 -5.47
C GLN A 102 -17.51 3.50 -6.39
N GLY A 103 -17.84 4.26 -7.44
CA GLY A 103 -18.94 3.90 -8.35
C GLY A 103 -18.71 2.60 -9.13
N TYR A 104 -17.45 2.30 -9.48
CA TYR A 104 -17.07 1.03 -10.09
C TYR A 104 -17.34 -0.14 -9.14
N HIS A 105 -16.89 0.00 -7.88
CA HIS A 105 -17.06 -1.05 -6.89
C HIS A 105 -18.53 -1.23 -6.46
N ASP A 106 -19.30 -0.16 -6.35
CA ASP A 106 -20.74 -0.22 -6.05
C ASP A 106 -21.49 -1.06 -7.11
N SER A 107 -21.28 -0.74 -8.39
CA SER A 107 -21.92 -1.46 -9.51
C SER A 107 -21.47 -2.92 -9.57
N LEU A 108 -20.16 -3.17 -9.51
CA LEU A 108 -19.61 -4.51 -9.64
C LEU A 108 -19.99 -5.42 -8.46
N TYR A 109 -20.00 -4.87 -7.24
CA TYR A 109 -20.41 -5.62 -6.05
C TYR A 109 -21.89 -6.00 -6.12
N ALA A 110 -22.77 -5.09 -6.56
CA ALA A 110 -24.19 -5.39 -6.77
C ALA A 110 -24.40 -6.53 -7.78
N ALA A 111 -23.65 -6.53 -8.88
CA ALA A 111 -23.68 -7.62 -9.86
C ALA A 111 -23.17 -8.95 -9.27
N TYR A 112 -22.08 -8.92 -8.49
CA TYR A 112 -21.54 -10.10 -7.83
C TYR A 112 -22.51 -10.73 -6.83
N VAL A 113 -23.21 -9.92 -6.02
CA VAL A 113 -24.22 -10.40 -5.05
C VAL A 113 -25.38 -11.10 -5.76
N LYS A 114 -25.78 -10.61 -6.95
CA LYS A 114 -26.82 -11.20 -7.79
C LYS A 114 -26.38 -12.47 -8.55
N ASN A 115 -25.10 -12.82 -8.49
CA ASN A 115 -24.46 -13.87 -9.31
C ASN A 115 -24.37 -13.54 -10.80
N ASP A 116 -24.51 -12.26 -11.18
CA ASP A 116 -24.38 -11.79 -12.56
C ASP A 116 -22.92 -11.51 -12.94
N TYR A 117 -21.98 -11.69 -12.01
CA TYR A 117 -20.56 -11.45 -12.24
C TYR A 117 -19.67 -12.49 -11.55
N LYS A 118 -18.74 -13.07 -12.32
CA LYS A 118 -17.69 -13.96 -11.81
C LYS A 118 -16.44 -13.15 -11.49
N LEU A 119 -15.99 -13.22 -10.25
CA LEU A 119 -14.84 -12.48 -9.76
C LEU A 119 -13.51 -12.92 -10.42
N GLY A 120 -12.69 -11.94 -10.80
CA GLY A 120 -11.31 -12.15 -11.23
C GLY A 120 -10.35 -12.35 -10.04
N SER A 121 -9.05 -12.46 -10.33
CA SER A 121 -8.01 -12.79 -9.33
C SER A 121 -7.70 -11.70 -8.30
N ASN A 122 -8.14 -10.45 -8.51
CA ASN A 122 -7.82 -9.33 -7.63
C ASN A 122 -8.26 -9.56 -6.17
N GLU A 123 -7.42 -9.16 -5.22
CA GLU A 123 -7.58 -9.30 -3.77
C GLU A 123 -8.84 -8.61 -3.23
N VAL A 124 -9.22 -7.46 -3.79
CA VAL A 124 -10.47 -6.75 -3.46
C VAL A 124 -11.67 -7.66 -3.69
N TYR A 125 -11.63 -8.45 -4.76
CA TYR A 125 -12.70 -9.38 -5.09
C TYR A 125 -12.62 -10.64 -4.25
N GLN A 126 -11.45 -11.29 -4.24
CA GLN A 126 -11.26 -12.59 -3.62
C GLN A 126 -11.48 -12.55 -2.10
N ILE A 127 -11.12 -11.44 -1.45
CA ILE A 127 -11.26 -11.24 -0.02
C ILE A 127 -12.40 -10.27 0.29
N GLY A 128 -12.30 -9.02 -0.16
CA GLY A 128 -13.22 -7.95 0.23
C GLY A 128 -14.68 -8.24 -0.12
N TYR A 129 -14.94 -8.54 -1.40
CA TYR A 129 -16.31 -8.82 -1.88
C TYR A 129 -16.86 -10.10 -1.28
N ARG A 130 -16.02 -11.15 -1.20
CA ARG A 130 -16.38 -12.44 -0.61
C ARG A 130 -16.86 -12.28 0.83
N ILE A 131 -16.07 -11.60 1.67
CA ILE A 131 -16.41 -11.38 3.09
C ILE A 131 -17.68 -10.54 3.21
N ALA A 132 -17.78 -9.44 2.47
CA ALA A 132 -18.96 -8.59 2.51
C ALA A 132 -20.24 -9.36 2.13
N ARG A 133 -20.19 -10.19 1.08
CA ARG A 133 -21.31 -11.03 0.68
C ARG A 133 -21.66 -12.06 1.75
N GLN A 134 -20.67 -12.74 2.34
CA GLN A 134 -20.91 -13.71 3.42
C GLN A 134 -21.49 -13.09 4.70
N MET A 135 -21.21 -11.81 4.92
CA MET A 135 -21.73 -11.02 6.04
C MET A 135 -23.01 -10.25 5.70
N ASN A 136 -23.57 -10.45 4.49
CA ASN A 136 -24.74 -9.71 3.98
C ASN A 136 -24.60 -8.18 4.09
N LEU A 137 -23.40 -7.66 3.88
CA LEU A 137 -23.16 -6.22 3.89
C LEU A 137 -23.67 -5.61 2.58
N PRO A 138 -24.32 -4.43 2.63
CA PRO A 138 -24.92 -3.84 1.44
C PRO A 138 -23.89 -3.25 0.47
N LYS A 139 -22.66 -2.99 0.94
CA LYS A 139 -21.68 -2.17 0.22
C LYS A 139 -20.25 -2.42 0.67
N ILE A 140 -19.32 -2.18 -0.25
CA ILE A 140 -17.87 -2.04 0.00
C ILE A 140 -17.52 -0.54 -0.05
N TYR A 141 -16.61 -0.09 0.81
CA TYR A 141 -16.13 1.28 0.82
C TYR A 141 -14.75 1.34 0.20
N THR A 142 -14.54 2.29 -0.71
CA THR A 142 -13.23 2.48 -1.34
C THR A 142 -12.45 3.54 -0.57
N VAL A 143 -11.24 3.22 -0.13
CA VAL A 143 -10.33 4.13 0.54
C VAL A 143 -8.96 3.96 -0.07
N ASP A 144 -8.32 5.06 -0.42
CA ASP A 144 -7.00 5.06 -1.01
C ASP A 144 -6.38 6.43 -0.72
N ALA A 145 -5.06 6.49 -0.67
CA ALA A 145 -4.34 7.69 -0.29
C ALA A 145 -2.98 7.70 -0.98
N MET A 146 -2.51 8.89 -1.32
CA MET A 146 -1.11 9.01 -1.71
C MET A 146 -0.24 8.89 -0.45
N PRO A 147 1.09 8.70 -0.59
CA PRO A 147 1.99 8.79 0.54
C PRO A 147 1.73 10.06 1.35
N PHE A 148 1.74 9.96 2.68
CA PHE A 148 1.41 11.08 3.58
C PHE A 148 2.14 12.38 3.21
N THR A 149 3.41 12.27 2.83
CA THR A 149 4.23 13.41 2.41
C THR A 149 3.67 14.09 1.17
N GLN A 150 3.28 13.31 0.16
CA GLN A 150 2.68 13.82 -1.07
C GLN A 150 1.30 14.45 -0.85
N ASP A 151 0.48 13.90 0.05
CA ASP A 151 -0.83 14.48 0.36
C ASP A 151 -0.75 15.75 1.21
N ASN A 152 0.33 15.95 1.97
CA ASN A 152 0.38 16.98 3.00
C ASN A 152 1.52 18.01 2.86
N TYR A 153 2.39 17.92 1.85
CA TYR A 153 3.53 18.85 1.72
C TYR A 153 3.12 20.33 1.65
N GLN A 154 1.97 20.64 1.06
CA GLN A 154 1.43 22.01 1.02
C GLN A 154 0.91 22.48 2.38
N ARG A 155 0.31 21.56 3.14
CA ARG A 155 -0.29 21.85 4.46
C ARG A 155 0.77 21.97 5.55
N TYR A 156 1.86 21.23 5.42
CA TYR A 156 2.93 21.15 6.40
C TYR A 156 4.28 21.44 5.70
N PRO A 157 4.70 22.72 5.61
CA PRO A 157 5.92 23.11 4.89
C PRO A 157 7.20 22.41 5.37
N TRP A 158 7.21 21.93 6.62
CA TRP A 158 8.34 21.16 7.15
C TRP A 158 8.51 19.80 6.46
N ILE A 159 7.46 19.22 5.85
CA ILE A 159 7.56 17.97 5.09
C ILE A 159 8.48 18.14 3.87
N ASP A 160 8.33 19.24 3.13
CA ASP A 160 9.18 19.55 1.96
C ASP A 160 10.67 19.65 2.37
N SER A 161 10.94 20.20 3.57
CA SER A 161 12.30 20.30 4.10
C SER A 161 12.94 18.94 4.49
N MET A 162 12.14 17.90 4.66
CA MET A 162 12.60 16.56 5.04
C MET A 162 12.70 15.59 3.86
N TRP A 163 11.91 15.83 2.81
CA TRP A 163 11.79 14.91 1.68
C TRP A 163 11.72 15.67 0.36
N ARG A 164 12.81 15.65 -0.40
CA ARG A 164 12.79 16.02 -1.81
C ARG A 164 12.64 14.76 -2.65
N ASN A 165 11.54 14.67 -3.39
CA ASN A 165 11.14 13.47 -4.15
C ASN A 165 12.17 12.98 -5.19
N GLN A 166 13.19 13.79 -5.50
CA GLN A 166 14.26 13.49 -6.46
C GLN A 166 15.62 13.16 -5.82
N THR A 167 15.73 13.15 -4.50
CA THR A 167 16.98 12.84 -3.79
C THR A 167 16.80 11.66 -2.86
N SER A 168 17.68 10.67 -2.98
CA SER A 168 17.77 9.53 -2.08
C SER A 168 18.01 10.00 -0.64
N VAL A 169 17.32 9.37 0.32
CA VAL A 169 17.53 9.58 1.75
C VAL A 169 18.48 8.55 2.32
N ASP A 170 19.30 8.96 3.29
CA ASP A 170 20.14 8.04 4.05
C ASP A 170 19.24 7.13 4.90
N ALA A 171 19.46 5.82 4.86
CA ALA A 171 18.82 4.90 5.79
C ALA A 171 19.36 5.26 7.18
N GLY A 172 18.52 5.87 8.02
CA GLY A 172 18.90 6.25 9.39
C GLY A 172 19.50 5.10 10.20
N PRO A 173 20.10 5.38 11.37
CA PRO A 173 20.73 4.34 12.19
C PRO A 173 19.75 3.18 12.40
N SER A 174 20.22 1.95 12.17
CA SER A 174 19.41 0.75 12.36
C SER A 174 19.01 0.64 13.83
N HIS A 175 17.80 1.07 14.15
CA HIS A 175 17.19 0.72 15.42
C HIS A 175 16.87 -0.78 15.38
N ARG A 176 17.84 -1.59 15.85
CA ARG A 176 17.56 -2.92 16.38
C ARG A 176 16.51 -2.73 17.48
N ARG A 177 15.29 -3.16 17.19
CA ARG A 177 14.30 -3.46 18.23
C ARG A 177 14.73 -4.70 18.99
#